data_AF-A0A1F6HW22-F1
#
_entry.id   AF-A0A1F6HW22-F1
#
_cell.length_a   1.000
_cell.length_b   1.000
_cell.length_c   1.000
_cell.angle_alpha   90.00
_cell.angle_beta   90.00
_cell.angle_gamma   90.00
#
_symmetry.space_group_name_H-M   'P 1'
#
loop_
_entity.id
_entity.type
_entity.pdbx_description
1 polymer ?
#
loop_
_entity_poly.entity_id
_entity_poly.type
_entity_poly.pdbx_seq_one_letter_code
_entity_poly.pdbx_strand_id
1 'polypeptide(L)'
;MQKLFVFCLVIGTLFVSGLVAAMERNDRAACANSISCVNNLSSNYDENSKTAEFEGKILPLPQALAQNPVVQTSNVLGASSNKRIEIDLTNQRLYAFEGDRKVFDFLVSTGKWGRTPTGTFNIWIKLRYTKMEGGNKALGTYYYLPNVPYTMYFYNDQIPKWRGFGIHGTYWHSNFGHPMSHGCINMKTEEVEQLYYWAEPPSTKHTTYASDSNPGTKIIIYGTAPNE
;
A
#
# COMPACT_ATOMS: atom_id res chain seq x y z
N MET A 1 78.30 -13.10 33.06
CA MET A 1 78.16 -11.75 33.65
C MET A 1 76.97 -11.07 32.96
N GLN A 2 75.98 -10.43 33.58
CA GLN A 2 75.46 -10.37 34.95
C GLN A 2 74.19 -9.47 34.88
N LYS A 3 73.06 -9.92 35.49
CA LYS A 3 71.91 -9.15 36.08
C LYS A 3 71.08 -8.24 35.15
N LEU A 4 69.79 -8.49 34.91
CA LEU A 4 68.61 -8.34 35.80
C LEU A 4 68.45 -6.93 36.39
N PHE A 5 67.42 -6.18 35.97
CA PHE A 5 66.57 -5.40 36.87
C PHE A 5 65.18 -5.16 36.27
N VAL A 6 64.19 -5.58 37.04
CA VAL A 6 62.76 -5.34 36.92
C VAL A 6 62.45 -3.91 37.36
N PHE A 7 61.54 -3.22 36.67
CA PHE A 7 60.74 -2.18 37.31
C PHE A 7 59.28 -2.32 36.84
N CYS A 8 58.43 -2.77 37.77
CA CYS A 8 56.99 -2.64 37.67
C CYS A 8 56.61 -1.16 37.79
N LEU A 9 55.76 -0.66 36.91
CA LEU A 9 54.83 0.39 37.26
C LEU A 9 53.44 0.02 36.73
N VAL A 10 52.59 -0.41 37.64
CA VAL A 10 51.13 -0.42 37.49
C VAL A 10 50.69 1.04 37.51
N ILE A 11 49.81 1.46 36.60
CA ILE A 11 48.67 2.38 36.81
C ILE A 11 47.97 2.62 35.47
N GLY A 12 46.65 2.43 35.45
CA GLY A 12 45.75 3.20 34.57
C GLY A 12 44.99 2.40 33.51
N THR A 13 44.01 1.61 33.90
CA THR A 13 42.87 1.26 33.04
C THR A 13 42.11 2.53 32.66
N LEU A 14 42.22 2.98 31.42
CA LEU A 14 41.30 3.96 30.84
C LEU A 14 40.46 3.27 29.78
N PHE A 15 39.20 3.05 30.16
CA PHE A 15 38.08 2.75 29.28
C PHE A 15 38.09 3.72 28.09
N VAL A 16 38.37 3.22 26.89
CA VAL A 16 37.91 3.85 25.65
C VAL A 16 36.78 2.99 25.10
N SER A 17 35.68 2.95 25.84
CA SER A 17 34.36 2.68 25.29
C SER A 17 33.90 3.96 24.59
N GLY A 18 34.33 4.16 23.35
CA GLY A 18 34.06 5.39 22.62
C GLY A 18 34.03 5.15 21.12
N LEU A 19 32.82 5.16 20.57
CA LEU A 19 32.49 5.21 19.14
C LEU A 19 32.66 3.92 18.33
N VAL A 20 32.04 2.83 18.78
CA VAL A 20 31.09 2.17 17.87
C VAL A 20 29.77 2.90 18.07
N ALA A 21 29.66 4.10 17.49
CA ALA A 21 28.34 4.63 17.19
C ALA A 21 27.81 3.71 16.11
N ALA A 22 27.14 2.65 16.55
CA ALA A 22 26.27 1.88 15.70
C ALA A 22 25.40 2.93 15.00
N MET A 23 25.62 3.11 13.70
CA MET A 23 24.52 3.44 12.82
C MET A 23 23.60 2.22 12.87
N GLU A 24 22.92 2.02 14.01
CA GLU A 24 21.59 1.49 14.01
C GLU A 24 20.84 2.44 13.08
N ARG A 25 20.74 2.05 11.81
CA ARG A 25 19.66 2.56 11.00
C ARG A 25 18.45 2.33 11.87
N ASN A 26 17.83 3.43 12.27
CA ASN A 26 16.51 3.41 12.84
C ASN A 26 15.57 2.97 11.71
N ASP A 27 15.72 1.72 11.26
CA ASP A 27 14.82 0.97 10.40
C ASP A 27 13.63 0.55 11.27
N ARG A 28 13.05 1.50 12.00
CA ARG A 28 11.61 1.47 12.22
C ARG A 28 11.04 1.47 10.82
N ALA A 29 10.74 0.26 10.32
CA ALA A 29 10.20 0.02 8.99
C ALA A 29 9.24 1.14 8.68
N ALA A 30 9.61 1.99 7.71
CA ALA A 30 8.89 3.21 7.40
C ALA A 30 7.42 2.83 7.25
N CYS A 31 6.68 3.32 8.22
CA CYS A 31 5.41 2.79 8.59
C CYS A 31 4.39 3.47 7.66
N ALA A 32 3.77 2.71 6.74
CA ALA A 32 2.90 3.27 5.72
C ALA A 32 1.66 2.38 5.49
N ASN A 33 0.48 2.99 5.63
CA ASN A 33 -0.81 2.51 5.11
C ASN A 33 -1.22 1.07 5.54
N SER A 34 -0.94 0.66 6.77
CA SER A 34 -1.29 -0.69 7.22
C SER A 34 -1.46 -0.83 8.74
N ILE A 35 -1.90 -2.02 9.15
CA ILE A 35 -2.00 -2.46 10.56
C ILE A 35 -0.74 -2.26 11.40
N SER A 36 0.45 -2.03 10.83
CA SER A 36 1.66 -1.72 11.61
C SER A 36 1.72 -0.30 12.16
N CYS A 37 0.80 0.57 11.73
CA CYS A 37 0.92 2.02 11.88
C CYS A 37 -0.36 2.73 12.27
N VAL A 38 -1.48 2.18 11.82
CA VAL A 38 -2.80 2.68 12.14
C VAL A 38 -3.49 1.70 13.06
N ASN A 39 -3.82 2.18 14.26
CA ASN A 39 -4.61 1.42 15.24
C ASN A 39 -6.03 1.12 14.73
N ASN A 40 -6.47 1.83 13.70
CA ASN A 40 -7.75 1.64 13.06
C ASN A 40 -7.64 1.89 11.55
N LEU A 41 -7.87 0.85 10.76
CA LEU A 41 -8.18 0.98 9.34
C LEU A 41 -9.64 1.47 9.22
N SER A 42 -9.87 2.74 9.58
CA SER A 42 -11.21 3.35 9.51
C SER A 42 -11.74 3.21 8.10
N SER A 43 -12.94 2.65 7.98
CA SER A 43 -13.68 2.56 6.73
C SER A 43 -14.75 3.61 6.56
N ASN A 44 -14.95 4.44 7.58
CA ASN A 44 -15.87 5.56 7.55
C ASN A 44 -15.19 6.78 6.93
N TYR A 45 -16.01 7.56 6.24
CA TYR A 45 -15.60 8.85 5.72
C TYR A 45 -15.34 9.81 6.90
N ASP A 46 -14.18 10.44 6.91
CA ASP A 46 -13.86 11.51 7.85
C ASP A 46 -14.37 12.84 7.30
N GLU A 47 -15.48 13.32 7.85
CA GLU A 47 -16.11 14.60 7.48
C GLU A 47 -15.30 15.83 7.93
N ASN A 48 -14.41 15.67 8.91
CA ASN A 48 -13.61 16.76 9.46
C ASN A 48 -12.39 17.06 8.59
N SER A 49 -11.88 16.05 7.88
CA SER A 49 -10.80 16.22 6.92
C SER A 49 -11.26 17.08 5.73
N LYS A 50 -10.53 18.16 5.43
CA LYS A 50 -10.83 19.09 4.33
C LYS A 50 -9.76 19.13 3.25
N THR A 51 -8.53 18.76 3.59
CA THR A 51 -7.36 18.84 2.71
C THR A 51 -6.57 17.55 2.72
N ALA A 52 -5.85 17.32 1.64
CA ALA A 52 -4.79 16.32 1.53
C ALA A 52 -3.46 17.03 1.21
N GLU A 53 -2.35 16.33 1.45
CA GLU A 53 -1.01 16.73 1.04
C GLU A 53 -0.40 15.59 0.22
N PHE A 54 0.15 15.89 -0.95
CA PHE A 54 0.87 14.92 -1.78
C PHE A 54 2.13 15.58 -2.35
N GLU A 55 3.29 15.06 -1.96
CA GLU A 55 4.61 15.55 -2.40
C GLU A 55 4.78 17.06 -2.21
N GLY A 56 4.35 17.55 -1.03
CA GLY A 56 4.41 18.96 -0.64
C GLY A 56 3.31 19.85 -1.24
N LYS A 57 2.39 19.30 -2.04
CA LYS A 57 1.23 20.05 -2.58
C LYS A 57 0.00 19.79 -1.73
N ILE A 58 -0.62 20.87 -1.26
CA ILE A 58 -1.91 20.81 -0.55
C ILE A 58 -3.04 20.89 -1.58
N LEU A 59 -4.03 20.01 -1.45
CA LEU A 59 -5.21 19.97 -2.31
C LEU A 59 -6.50 19.81 -1.49
N PRO A 60 -7.64 20.38 -1.93
CA PRO A 60 -8.93 20.15 -1.29
C PRO A 60 -9.41 18.72 -1.51
N LEU A 61 -10.14 18.17 -0.54
CA LEU A 61 -10.80 16.88 -0.74
C LEU A 61 -12.02 17.01 -1.66
N PRO A 62 -12.20 16.10 -2.63
CA PRO A 62 -13.38 16.12 -3.47
C PRO A 62 -14.64 15.79 -2.64
N GLN A 63 -15.61 16.70 -2.61
CA GLN A 63 -16.88 16.49 -1.89
C GLN A 63 -17.67 15.28 -2.41
N ALA A 64 -17.52 14.94 -3.69
CA ALA A 64 -18.16 13.78 -4.31
C ALA A 64 -17.80 12.45 -3.62
N LEU A 65 -16.63 12.35 -2.97
CA LEU A 65 -16.22 11.16 -2.24
C LEU A 65 -17.16 10.84 -1.06
N ALA A 66 -17.79 11.85 -0.44
CA ALA A 66 -18.70 11.65 0.69
C ALA A 66 -20.07 11.10 0.26
N GLN A 67 -20.46 11.29 -1.00
CA GLN A 67 -21.84 11.16 -1.45
C GLN A 67 -22.15 9.85 -2.17
N ASN A 68 -21.15 9.03 -2.52
CA ASN A 68 -21.42 7.79 -3.24
C ASN A 68 -22.06 6.77 -2.28
N PRO A 69 -23.37 6.44 -2.41
CA PRO A 69 -24.00 5.42 -1.59
C PRO A 69 -23.32 4.08 -1.85
N VAL A 70 -23.37 3.17 -0.87
CA VAL A 70 -22.99 1.77 -1.10
C VAL A 70 -23.97 1.24 -2.14
N VAL A 71 -23.54 1.17 -3.41
CA VAL A 71 -24.37 0.59 -4.47
C VAL A 71 -24.58 -0.87 -4.07
N GLN A 72 -25.81 -1.21 -3.68
CA GLN A 72 -26.23 -2.59 -3.53
C GLN A 72 -26.23 -3.19 -4.94
N THR A 73 -25.09 -3.73 -5.35
CA THR A 73 -25.04 -4.56 -6.53
C THR A 73 -25.88 -5.79 -6.21
N SER A 74 -26.99 -5.92 -6.93
CA SER A 74 -27.81 -7.11 -6.99
C SER A 74 -26.89 -8.31 -7.18
N ASN A 75 -27.10 -9.35 -6.38
CA ASN A 75 -26.40 -10.63 -6.49
C ASN A 75 -26.32 -11.04 -7.97
N VAL A 76 -25.15 -10.87 -8.59
CA VAL A 76 -24.87 -11.51 -9.87
C VAL A 76 -24.76 -12.99 -9.52
N LEU A 77 -25.86 -13.70 -9.74
CA LEU A 77 -26.02 -15.12 -9.51
C LEU A 77 -24.91 -15.86 -10.24
N GLY A 78 -23.94 -16.33 -9.46
CA GLY A 78 -22.77 -17.05 -9.92
C GLY A 78 -21.58 -16.67 -9.07
N ALA A 79 -21.38 -17.38 -7.96
CA ALA A 79 -20.09 -17.46 -7.31
C ALA A 79 -19.10 -18.07 -8.32
N SER A 80 -18.58 -17.26 -9.24
CA SER A 80 -17.52 -17.66 -10.14
C SER A 80 -16.27 -17.76 -9.28
N SER A 81 -15.90 -18.99 -8.92
CA SER A 81 -14.68 -19.31 -8.17
C SER A 81 -13.40 -18.97 -8.94
N ASN A 82 -13.50 -18.38 -10.13
CA ASN A 82 -12.40 -18.15 -11.07
C ASN A 82 -12.18 -16.65 -11.38
N LYS A 83 -12.51 -15.75 -10.45
CA LYS A 83 -12.14 -14.32 -10.57
C LYS A 83 -10.64 -14.12 -10.30
N ARG A 84 -9.97 -13.33 -11.14
CA ARG A 84 -8.59 -12.86 -10.89
C ARG A 84 -8.35 -11.46 -11.42
N ILE A 85 -7.38 -10.79 -10.81
CA ILE A 85 -6.85 -9.51 -11.25
C ILE A 85 -5.42 -9.73 -11.71
N GLU A 86 -5.07 -9.16 -12.86
CA GLU A 86 -3.71 -9.15 -13.38
C GLU A 86 -3.24 -7.70 -13.50
N ILE A 87 -2.02 -7.43 -13.04
CA ILE A 87 -1.39 -6.10 -13.09
C ILE A 87 -0.09 -6.22 -13.87
N ASP A 88 -0.06 -5.56 -15.01
CA ASP A 88 1.10 -5.43 -15.87
C ASP A 88 1.84 -4.13 -15.51
N LEU A 89 2.96 -4.25 -14.81
CA LEU A 89 3.78 -3.11 -14.42
C LEU A 89 4.46 -2.46 -15.62
N THR A 90 4.77 -3.20 -16.69
CA THR A 90 5.45 -2.64 -17.86
C THR A 90 4.52 -1.69 -18.62
N ASN A 91 3.27 -2.11 -18.81
CA ASN A 91 2.28 -1.33 -19.56
C ASN A 91 1.40 -0.44 -18.67
N GLN A 92 1.59 -0.49 -17.34
CA GLN A 92 0.79 0.25 -16.36
C GLN A 92 -0.73 0.00 -16.55
N ARG A 93 -1.11 -1.28 -16.64
CA ARG A 93 -2.50 -1.69 -16.84
C ARG A 93 -2.95 -2.72 -15.81
N LEU A 94 -4.22 -2.66 -15.47
CA LEU A 94 -4.91 -3.66 -14.66
C LEU A 94 -5.99 -4.33 -15.51
N TYR A 95 -6.01 -5.65 -15.48
CA TYR A 95 -7.01 -6.48 -16.12
C TYR A 95 -7.77 -7.28 -15.05
N ALA A 96 -9.08 -7.39 -15.19
CA ALA A 96 -9.89 -8.28 -14.37
C ALA A 96 -10.50 -9.37 -15.23
N PHE A 97 -10.52 -10.60 -14.75
CA PHE A 97 -10.98 -11.77 -15.49
C PHE A 97 -11.97 -12.61 -14.67
N GLU A 98 -12.94 -13.19 -15.37
CA GLU A 98 -13.78 -14.30 -14.91
C GLU A 98 -13.54 -15.51 -15.80
N GLY A 99 -12.82 -16.52 -15.27
CA GLY A 99 -12.25 -17.56 -16.14
C GLY A 99 -11.33 -16.91 -17.18
N ASP A 100 -11.53 -17.19 -18.46
CA ASP A 100 -10.70 -16.61 -19.54
C ASP A 100 -11.23 -15.29 -20.09
N ARG A 101 -12.42 -14.85 -19.65
CA ARG A 101 -13.06 -13.64 -20.14
C ARG A 101 -12.54 -12.42 -19.39
N LYS A 102 -11.88 -11.51 -20.11
CA LYS A 102 -11.52 -10.18 -19.58
C LYS A 102 -12.79 -9.34 -19.40
N VAL A 103 -13.06 -8.90 -18.17
CA VAL A 103 -14.23 -8.10 -17.80
C VAL A 103 -13.88 -6.62 -17.60
N PHE A 104 -12.66 -6.34 -17.15
CA PHE A 104 -12.15 -4.97 -17.01
C PHE A 104 -10.76 -4.81 -17.60
N ASP A 105 -10.48 -3.59 -18.03
CA ASP A 105 -9.23 -3.18 -18.62
C ASP A 105 -9.02 -1.68 -18.32
N PHE A 106 -8.13 -1.37 -17.38
CA PHE A 106 -7.93 -0.03 -16.83
C PHE A 106 -6.46 0.39 -16.88
N LEU A 107 -6.24 1.71 -17.03
CA LEU A 107 -4.92 2.30 -16.77
C LEU A 107 -4.71 2.42 -15.26
N VAL A 108 -3.47 2.22 -14.82
CA VAL A 108 -3.08 2.38 -13.42
C VAL A 108 -1.81 3.21 -13.28
N SER A 109 -1.53 3.69 -12.08
CA SER A 109 -0.20 4.20 -11.72
C SER A 109 0.36 3.35 -10.57
N THR A 110 1.39 2.56 -10.84
CA THR A 110 2.03 1.72 -9.82
C THR A 110 3.17 2.46 -9.14
N GLY A 111 3.89 1.77 -8.26
CA GLY A 111 4.98 2.32 -7.47
C GLY A 111 6.14 2.78 -8.32
N LYS A 112 6.59 4.03 -8.10
CA LYS A 112 7.88 4.51 -8.60
C LYS A 112 9.02 3.66 -8.03
N TRP A 113 10.17 3.65 -8.71
CA TRP A 113 11.40 2.99 -8.24
C TRP A 113 11.24 1.48 -8.01
N GLY A 114 10.37 0.82 -8.78
CA GLY A 114 10.14 -0.62 -8.67
C GLY A 114 9.52 -1.06 -7.33
N ARG A 115 8.80 -0.16 -6.65
CA ARG A 115 8.29 -0.41 -5.29
C ARG A 115 7.08 -1.33 -5.22
N THR A 116 6.33 -1.50 -6.30
CA THR A 116 5.21 -2.45 -6.33
C THR A 116 5.77 -3.87 -6.48
N PRO A 117 5.49 -4.78 -5.52
CA PRO A 117 6.05 -6.13 -5.56
C PRO A 117 5.37 -6.97 -6.64
N THR A 118 6.15 -7.75 -7.39
CA THR A 118 5.64 -8.80 -8.29
C THR A 118 5.32 -10.07 -7.51
N GLY A 119 4.38 -10.87 -8.02
CA GLY A 119 4.01 -12.14 -7.41
C GLY A 119 2.52 -12.43 -7.51
N THR A 120 2.10 -13.50 -6.82
CA THR A 120 0.69 -13.82 -6.63
C THR A 120 0.28 -13.45 -5.21
N PHE A 121 -0.86 -12.78 -5.09
CA PHE A 121 -1.41 -12.25 -3.85
C PHE A 121 -2.90 -12.54 -3.76
N ASN A 122 -3.48 -12.30 -2.58
CA ASN A 122 -4.92 -12.28 -2.37
C ASN A 122 -5.33 -10.99 -1.67
N ILE A 123 -6.49 -10.45 -2.04
CA ILE A 123 -7.14 -9.35 -1.30
C ILE A 123 -7.56 -9.88 0.07
N TRP A 124 -7.05 -9.28 1.15
CA TRP A 124 -7.40 -9.72 2.50
C TRP A 124 -8.38 -8.79 3.22
N ILE A 125 -8.47 -7.53 2.78
CA ILE A 125 -9.43 -6.56 3.30
C ILE A 125 -9.79 -5.55 2.22
N LYS A 126 -11.05 -5.14 2.24
CA LYS A 126 -11.66 -4.11 1.42
C LYS A 126 -12.20 -3.03 2.34
N LEU A 127 -11.84 -1.78 2.09
CA LEU A 127 -12.22 -0.61 2.86
C LEU A 127 -12.83 0.44 1.95
N ARG A 128 -14.03 0.91 2.31
CA ARG A 128 -14.71 1.95 1.53
C ARG A 128 -13.92 3.27 1.53
N TYR A 129 -13.38 3.65 2.68
CA TYR A 129 -12.45 4.76 2.84
C TYR A 129 -11.28 4.30 3.70
N THR A 130 -10.12 4.95 3.60
CA THR A 130 -9.03 4.80 4.57
C THR A 130 -8.12 6.03 4.54
N LYS A 131 -7.47 6.34 5.66
CA LYS A 131 -6.41 7.36 5.66
C LYS A 131 -5.09 6.69 5.30
N MET A 132 -4.40 7.25 4.31
CA MET A 132 -3.03 6.87 3.95
C MET A 132 -2.07 8.01 4.27
N GLU A 133 -0.99 7.71 4.96
CA GLU A 133 0.03 8.68 5.34
C GLU A 133 1.40 8.00 5.35
N GLY A 134 2.43 8.70 4.88
CA GLY A 134 3.78 8.16 4.81
C GLY A 134 4.71 9.04 3.97
N GLY A 135 5.77 8.43 3.47
CA GLY A 135 6.83 9.15 2.77
C GLY A 135 7.71 9.99 3.71
N ASN A 136 8.49 10.92 3.17
CA ASN A 136 9.43 11.73 3.93
C ASN A 136 9.41 13.18 3.46
N LYS A 137 9.15 14.12 4.38
CA LYS A 137 9.08 15.56 4.07
C LYS A 137 10.40 16.12 3.55
N ALA A 138 11.53 15.71 4.14
CA ALA A 138 12.85 16.16 3.72
C ALA A 138 13.24 15.64 2.32
N LEU A 139 12.65 14.52 1.89
CA LEU A 139 12.87 13.95 0.55
C LEU A 139 11.81 14.40 -0.47
N GLY A 140 10.84 15.24 -0.07
CA GLY A 140 9.74 15.67 -0.95
C GLY A 140 8.74 14.55 -1.31
N THR A 141 8.76 13.42 -0.60
CA THR A 141 7.93 12.24 -0.89
C THR A 141 6.75 12.07 0.08
N TYR A 142 6.60 12.99 1.03
CA TYR A 142 5.55 12.91 2.04
C TYR A 142 4.16 13.00 1.41
N TYR A 143 3.23 12.22 1.97
CA TYR A 143 1.83 12.31 1.65
C TYR A 143 0.96 12.14 2.89
N TYR A 144 -0.14 12.88 2.94
CA TYR A 144 -1.25 12.77 3.87
C TYR A 144 -2.54 12.77 3.06
N LEU A 145 -3.20 11.62 2.99
CA LEU A 145 -4.31 11.35 2.09
C LEU A 145 -5.48 10.78 2.92
N PRO A 146 -6.37 11.64 3.46
CA PRO A 146 -7.57 11.16 4.11
C PRO A 146 -8.58 10.64 3.08
N ASN A 147 -9.49 9.78 3.52
CA ASN A 147 -10.60 9.27 2.72
C ASN A 147 -10.21 8.64 1.36
N VAL A 148 -9.05 7.97 1.28
CA VAL A 148 -8.66 7.20 0.09
C VAL A 148 -9.74 6.13 -0.17
N PRO A 149 -10.44 6.18 -1.31
CA PRO A 149 -11.66 5.42 -1.48
C PRO A 149 -11.39 4.04 -2.10
N TYR A 150 -12.29 3.08 -1.85
CA TYR A 150 -12.32 1.74 -2.46
C TYR A 150 -11.00 0.96 -2.34
N THR A 151 -10.37 1.00 -1.16
CA THR A 151 -9.07 0.37 -0.95
C THR A 151 -9.21 -1.14 -0.81
N MET A 152 -8.42 -1.88 -1.58
CA MET A 152 -8.28 -3.33 -1.52
C MET A 152 -6.83 -3.67 -1.20
N TYR A 153 -6.53 -3.96 0.07
CA TYR A 153 -5.18 -4.37 0.47
C TYR A 153 -4.97 -5.85 0.17
N PHE A 154 -3.76 -6.19 -0.28
CA PHE A 154 -3.37 -7.54 -0.64
C PHE A 154 -2.09 -7.97 0.06
N TYR A 155 -1.86 -9.28 0.12
CA TYR A 155 -0.71 -9.88 0.77
C TYR A 155 -0.40 -11.26 0.19
N ASN A 156 0.78 -11.77 0.52
CA ASN A 156 1.14 -13.18 0.43
C ASN A 156 2.15 -13.50 1.55
N ASP A 157 2.72 -14.70 1.53
CA ASP A 157 3.63 -15.16 2.58
C ASP A 157 4.95 -14.37 2.63
N GLN A 158 5.39 -13.83 1.48
CA GLN A 158 6.63 -13.05 1.37
C GLN A 158 6.41 -11.55 1.63
N ILE A 159 5.24 -11.03 1.28
CA ILE A 159 4.82 -9.64 1.42
C ILE A 159 3.63 -9.61 2.40
N PRO A 160 3.92 -9.46 3.69
CA PRO A 160 2.92 -9.57 4.74
C PRO A 160 1.97 -8.36 4.76
N LYS A 161 0.78 -8.54 5.35
CA LYS A 161 -0.29 -7.52 5.44
C LYS A 161 0.17 -6.16 5.97
N TRP A 162 1.15 -6.16 6.88
CA TRP A 162 1.70 -4.93 7.44
C TRP A 162 2.51 -4.08 6.45
N ARG A 163 2.83 -4.58 5.25
CA ARG A 163 3.45 -3.77 4.20
C ARG A 163 2.48 -2.77 3.55
N GLY A 164 1.17 -2.96 3.69
CA GLY A 164 0.17 -1.97 3.27
C GLY A 164 0.03 -1.76 1.76
N PHE A 165 0.43 -2.72 0.93
CA PHE A 165 0.21 -2.63 -0.51
C PHE A 165 -1.27 -2.87 -0.84
N GLY A 166 -1.83 -2.00 -1.68
CA GLY A 166 -3.24 -2.10 -2.08
C GLY A 166 -3.53 -1.46 -3.42
N ILE A 167 -4.71 -1.79 -3.94
CA ILE A 167 -5.34 -1.13 -5.09
C ILE A 167 -6.36 -0.14 -4.54
N HIS A 168 -6.39 1.10 -5.01
CA HIS A 168 -7.35 2.09 -4.50
C HIS A 168 -7.61 3.25 -5.47
N GLY A 169 -8.65 4.03 -5.16
CA GLY A 169 -8.99 5.23 -5.90
C GLY A 169 -8.04 6.37 -5.56
N THR A 170 -7.82 7.25 -6.52
CA THR A 170 -6.81 8.30 -6.44
C THR A 170 -7.42 9.62 -6.85
N TYR A 171 -7.46 10.58 -5.93
CA TYR A 171 -8.00 11.93 -6.17
C TYR A 171 -6.92 13.01 -6.27
N TRP A 172 -5.67 12.70 -5.92
CA TRP A 172 -4.58 13.69 -5.82
C TRP A 172 -3.72 13.83 -7.08
N HIS A 173 -3.88 12.92 -8.05
CA HIS A 173 -3.25 13.02 -9.37
C HIS A 173 -4.08 12.29 -10.42
N SER A 174 -3.79 12.56 -11.70
CA SER A 174 -4.44 11.94 -12.86
C SER A 174 -3.46 11.22 -13.82
N ASN A 175 -2.22 10.98 -13.41
CA ASN A 175 -1.13 10.38 -14.21
C ASN A 175 -1.28 8.87 -14.50
N PHE A 176 -2.50 8.39 -14.81
CA PHE A 176 -2.76 6.98 -15.05
C PHE A 176 -2.09 6.51 -16.35
N GLY A 177 -1.46 5.33 -16.31
CA GLY A 177 -0.59 4.83 -17.38
C GLY A 177 0.90 5.05 -17.13
N HIS A 178 1.26 5.67 -16.00
CA HIS A 178 2.61 6.06 -15.62
C HIS A 178 2.87 5.77 -14.13
N PRO A 179 4.05 5.26 -13.71
CA PRO A 179 4.36 5.05 -12.30
C PRO A 179 4.35 6.36 -11.51
N MET A 180 3.61 6.40 -10.39
CA MET A 180 3.47 7.61 -9.57
C MET A 180 3.32 7.34 -8.07
N SER A 181 3.02 6.10 -7.66
CA SER A 181 2.73 5.81 -6.27
C SER A 181 3.99 5.45 -5.46
N HIS A 182 3.81 5.27 -4.15
CA HIS A 182 4.84 4.76 -3.24
C HIS A 182 4.89 3.22 -3.16
N GLY A 183 4.09 2.53 -3.99
CA GLY A 183 3.98 1.07 -4.03
C GLY A 183 2.58 0.56 -4.32
N CYS A 184 1.54 1.30 -3.94
CA CYS A 184 0.14 0.96 -4.24
C CYS A 184 -0.17 1.04 -5.74
N ILE A 185 -1.31 0.49 -6.14
CA ILE A 185 -1.83 0.59 -7.51
C ILE A 185 -2.95 1.62 -7.51
N ASN A 186 -2.62 2.80 -8.04
CA ASN A 186 -3.51 3.95 -8.10
C ASN A 186 -4.41 3.83 -9.34
N MET A 187 -5.72 4.01 -9.14
CA MET A 187 -6.74 3.95 -10.19
C MET A 187 -7.61 5.20 -10.17
N LYS A 188 -8.28 5.49 -11.30
CA LYS A 188 -9.39 6.43 -11.31
C LYS A 188 -10.47 5.96 -10.34
N THR A 189 -11.09 6.89 -9.64
CA THR A 189 -11.98 6.56 -8.51
C THR A 189 -13.23 5.82 -9.00
N GLU A 190 -13.77 6.22 -10.14
CA GLU A 190 -14.92 5.60 -10.81
C GLU A 190 -14.64 4.20 -11.39
N GLU A 191 -13.38 3.92 -11.76
CA GLU A 191 -12.97 2.61 -12.29
C GLU A 191 -12.71 1.63 -11.15
N VAL A 192 -12.03 2.07 -10.07
CA VAL A 192 -11.79 1.21 -8.91
C VAL A 192 -13.09 0.89 -8.17
N GLU A 193 -14.10 1.75 -8.21
CA GLU A 193 -15.42 1.45 -7.64
C GLU A 193 -16.01 0.17 -8.27
N GLN A 194 -15.96 0.07 -9.60
CA GLN A 194 -16.44 -1.10 -10.33
C GLN A 194 -15.64 -2.34 -9.93
N LEU A 195 -14.31 -2.23 -9.90
CA LEU A 195 -13.43 -3.33 -9.51
C LEU A 195 -13.67 -3.76 -8.05
N TYR A 196 -13.87 -2.80 -7.14
CA TYR A 196 -14.11 -3.03 -5.73
C TYR A 196 -15.40 -3.81 -5.51
N TYR A 197 -16.50 -3.46 -6.18
CA TYR A 197 -17.74 -4.21 -6.03
C TYR A 197 -17.73 -5.56 -6.74
N TRP A 198 -16.95 -5.68 -7.82
CA TRP A 198 -16.77 -6.95 -8.53
C TRP A 198 -15.89 -7.95 -7.76
N ALA A 199 -14.87 -7.47 -7.04
CA ALA A 199 -13.89 -8.31 -6.35
C ALA A 199 -14.46 -8.98 -5.09
N GLU A 200 -13.93 -10.16 -4.80
CA GLU A 200 -14.24 -10.95 -3.61
C GLU A 200 -13.36 -10.53 -2.42
N PRO A 201 -13.87 -10.63 -1.18
CA PRO A 201 -15.24 -10.99 -0.84
C PRO A 201 -16.23 -9.85 -1.15
N PRO A 202 -17.54 -10.14 -1.31
CA PRO A 202 -18.51 -9.12 -1.67
C PRO A 202 -18.60 -8.03 -0.59
N SER A 203 -18.65 -6.78 -1.00
CA SER A 203 -18.69 -5.65 -0.08
C SER A 203 -20.12 -5.25 0.25
N THR A 204 -20.62 -5.70 1.40
CA THR A 204 -21.95 -5.35 1.92
C THR A 204 -21.91 -4.26 3.00
N LYS A 205 -20.72 -3.83 3.40
CA LYS A 205 -20.44 -2.84 4.45
C LYS A 205 -19.16 -2.07 4.12
N HIS A 206 -18.85 -1.05 4.92
CA HIS A 206 -17.65 -0.23 4.72
C HIS A 206 -16.33 -1.00 4.88
N THR A 207 -16.30 -2.06 5.70
CA THR A 207 -15.13 -2.95 5.84
C THR A 207 -15.51 -4.40 5.58
N THR A 208 -14.83 -5.05 4.63
CA THR A 208 -14.97 -6.49 4.38
C THR A 208 -13.61 -7.17 4.50
N TYR A 209 -13.52 -8.21 5.33
CA TYR A 209 -12.33 -9.05 5.45
C TYR A 209 -12.51 -10.34 4.64
N ALA A 210 -11.42 -10.87 4.11
CA ALA A 210 -11.35 -12.25 3.65
C ALA A 210 -11.51 -13.23 4.81
N SER A 211 -11.92 -14.45 4.49
CA SER A 211 -12.05 -15.58 5.40
C SER A 211 -11.40 -16.83 4.80
N ASP A 212 -11.25 -17.89 5.57
CA ASP A 212 -10.73 -19.16 5.05
C ASP A 212 -11.61 -19.75 3.93
N SER A 213 -12.92 -19.52 4.00
CA SER A 213 -13.89 -19.94 2.98
C SER A 213 -13.96 -19.01 1.76
N ASN A 214 -13.52 -17.76 1.88
CA ASN A 214 -13.40 -16.81 0.79
C ASN A 214 -12.11 -16.01 0.99
N PRO A 215 -10.95 -16.51 0.48
CA PRO A 215 -9.65 -15.89 0.71
C PRO A 215 -9.48 -14.54 -0.03
N GLY A 216 -10.51 -14.08 -0.73
CA GLY A 216 -10.51 -12.88 -1.56
C GLY A 216 -9.91 -13.11 -2.94
N THR A 217 -10.21 -12.18 -3.86
CA THR A 217 -9.77 -12.30 -5.25
C THR A 217 -8.25 -12.39 -5.38
N LYS A 218 -7.80 -13.33 -6.21
CA LYS A 218 -6.38 -13.50 -6.55
C LYS A 218 -5.89 -12.31 -7.38
N ILE A 219 -4.71 -11.81 -7.06
CA ILE A 219 -4.00 -10.77 -7.81
C ILE A 219 -2.68 -11.36 -8.30
N ILE A 220 -2.36 -11.15 -9.58
CA ILE A 220 -1.09 -11.54 -10.18
C ILE A 220 -0.42 -10.26 -10.69
N ILE A 221 0.77 -9.95 -10.18
CA ILE A 221 1.53 -8.75 -10.55
C ILE A 221 2.82 -9.19 -11.25
N TYR A 222 3.06 -8.67 -12.45
CA TYR A 222 4.20 -9.05 -13.29
C TYR A 222 4.76 -7.86 -14.08
N GLY A 223 5.90 -8.08 -14.74
CA GLY A 223 6.59 -7.04 -15.51
C GLY A 223 7.46 -6.14 -14.65
N THR A 224 7.87 -4.99 -15.18
CA THR A 224 8.71 -4.02 -14.48
C THR A 224 8.23 -2.62 -14.79
N ALA A 225 8.02 -1.82 -13.75
CA ALA A 225 7.59 -0.43 -13.92
C ALA A 225 8.64 0.37 -14.72
N PRO A 226 8.22 1.20 -15.70
CA PRO A 226 9.11 2.12 -16.40
C PRO A 226 9.87 3.03 -15.44
N ASN A 227 11.08 3.42 -15.84
CA ASN A 227 11.85 4.44 -15.13
C ASN A 227 11.32 5.82 -15.54
N GLU A 228 10.72 6.55 -14.59
CA GLU A 228 10.20 7.91 -14.77
C GLU A 228 10.62 8.88 -13.67
#